data_AF-A0A929NXB5-F1
#
_entry.id   AF-A0A929NXB5-F1
#
_cell.length_a   1.000
_cell.length_b   1.000
_cell.length_c   1.000
_cell.angle_alpha   90.00
_cell.angle_beta   90.00
_cell.angle_gamma   90.00
#
_symmetry.space_group_name_H-M   'P 1'
#
loop_
_entity.id
_entity.type
_entity.pdbx_description
1 polymer ?
#
loop_
_entity_poly.entity_id
_entity_poly.type
_entity_poly.pdbx_seq_one_letter_code
_entity_poly.pdbx_strand_id
1 'polypeptide(L)'
;MAEDHYKLRDKSDADLHDWLCEQETGTAEYNSGILESMRRVAILEEALEKNEEPVRKRELIAATLAILSIILIIAAIVYSF
;
A
#
# COMPACT_ATOMS: atom_id res chain seq x y z
N MET A 1 -9.96 0.47 -23.27
CA MET A 1 -8.71 -0.16 -22.78
C MET A 1 -7.61 0.43 -23.64
N ALA A 2 -6.68 1.21 -23.07
CA ALA A 2 -5.51 1.64 -23.83
C ALA A 2 -4.76 0.37 -24.26
N GLU A 3 -4.65 0.15 -25.56
CA GLU A 3 -3.96 -1.01 -26.11
C GLU A 3 -2.50 -0.97 -25.62
N ASP A 4 -2.07 -2.05 -24.97
CA ASP A 4 -0.68 -2.21 -24.52
C ASP A 4 0.20 -2.54 -25.73
N HIS A 5 0.32 -1.57 -26.64
CA HIS A 5 1.04 -1.70 -27.91
C HIS A 5 2.50 -2.13 -27.73
N TYR A 6 3.10 -1.81 -26.58
CA TYR A 6 4.49 -2.08 -26.26
C TYR A 6 4.69 -3.23 -25.25
N LYS A 7 3.60 -3.94 -24.88
CA LYS A 7 3.60 -5.02 -23.88
C LYS A 7 4.24 -4.61 -22.54
N LEU A 8 4.03 -3.37 -22.14
CA LEU A 8 4.56 -2.78 -20.91
C LEU A 8 4.01 -3.47 -19.67
N ARG A 9 2.81 -4.05 -19.73
CA ARG A 9 2.23 -4.80 -18.61
C ARG A 9 2.93 -6.12 -18.34
N ASP A 10 3.52 -6.73 -19.36
CA ASP A 10 4.20 -8.03 -19.25
C ASP A 10 5.67 -7.87 -18.80
N LYS A 11 6.21 -6.66 -18.85
CA LYS A 11 7.58 -6.34 -18.42
C LYS A 11 7.71 -6.35 -16.90
N SER A 12 8.84 -6.82 -16.37
CA SER A 12 9.17 -6.60 -14.96
C SER A 12 9.38 -5.10 -14.68
N ASP A 13 9.41 -4.70 -13.41
CA ASP A 13 9.66 -3.28 -13.06
C ASP A 13 11.04 -2.80 -13.54
N ALA A 14 12.05 -3.68 -13.46
CA ALA A 14 13.38 -3.38 -13.99
C ALA A 14 13.37 -3.24 -15.51
N ASP A 15 12.71 -4.17 -16.22
CA ASP A 15 12.62 -4.12 -17.68
C ASP A 15 11.80 -2.92 -18.17
N LEU A 16 10.78 -2.49 -17.42
CA LEU A 16 10.00 -1.30 -17.73
C LEU A 16 10.82 -0.03 -17.52
N HIS A 17 11.61 0.02 -16.44
CA HIS A 17 12.52 1.13 -16.15
C HIS A 17 13.60 1.26 -17.23
N ASP A 18 14.28 0.16 -17.57
CA ASP A 18 15.31 0.16 -18.60
C ASP A 18 14.74 0.55 -19.96
N TRP A 19 13.56 0.03 -20.30
CA TRP A 19 12.85 0.42 -21.52
C TRP A 19 12.50 1.91 -21.56
N LEU A 20 12.07 2.49 -20.43
CA LEU A 20 11.79 3.92 -20.30
C LEU A 20 13.04 4.78 -20.48
N CYS A 21 14.19 4.34 -19.96
CA CYS A 21 15.47 5.03 -20.11
C CYS A 21 15.95 5.06 -21.57
N GLU A 22 15.54 4.11 -22.40
CA GLU A 22 15.85 4.07 -23.82
C GLU A 22 14.95 5.01 -24.66
N GLN A 23 13.82 5.48 -24.11
CA GLN A 23 12.90 6.35 -24.85
C GLN A 23 13.27 7.84 -24.71
N GLU A 24 13.11 8.58 -25.81
CA GLU A 24 13.23 10.04 -25.77
C GLU A 24 12.04 10.66 -25.01
N THR A 25 12.35 11.58 -24.10
CA THR A 25 11.35 12.26 -23.28
C THR A 25 10.30 12.98 -24.14
N GLY A 26 9.02 12.77 -23.82
CA GLY A 26 7.91 13.45 -24.51
C GLY A 26 7.40 12.73 -25.77
N THR A 27 8.03 11.62 -26.15
CA THR A 27 7.49 10.70 -27.16
C THR A 27 6.25 9.95 -26.67
N ALA A 28 5.46 9.40 -27.60
CA ALA A 28 4.27 8.63 -27.25
C ALA A 28 4.62 7.34 -26.48
N GLU A 29 5.78 6.76 -26.81
CA GLU A 29 6.41 5.63 -26.18
C GLU A 29 6.74 5.95 -24.72
N TYR A 30 7.49 7.03 -24.50
CA TYR A 30 7.83 7.50 -23.15
C TYR A 30 6.56 7.75 -22.31
N ASN A 31 5.56 8.43 -22.87
CA ASN A 31 4.30 8.70 -22.19
C ASN A 31 3.55 7.41 -21.84
N SER A 32 3.61 6.39 -22.70
CA SER A 32 3.00 5.08 -22.43
C SER A 32 3.72 4.36 -21.27
N GLY A 33 5.04 4.42 -21.22
CA GLY A 33 5.84 3.89 -20.11
C GLY A 33 5.54 4.56 -18.77
N ILE A 34 5.41 5.89 -18.78
CA ILE A 34 5.05 6.66 -17.58
C ILE A 34 3.63 6.30 -17.13
N LEU A 35 2.67 6.21 -18.05
CA LEU A 35 1.28 5.91 -17.72
C LEU A 35 1.13 4.51 -17.10
N GLU A 36 1.86 3.51 -17.63
CA GLU A 36 1.89 2.18 -17.02
C GLU A 36 2.60 2.20 -15.65
N SER A 37 3.68 2.96 -15.49
CA SER A 37 4.36 3.11 -14.19
C SER A 37 3.43 3.73 -13.14
N MET A 38 2.70 4.80 -13.50
CA MET A 38 1.68 5.41 -12.63
C MET A 38 0.58 4.43 -12.26
N ARG A 39 0.14 3.59 -13.21
CA ARG A 39 -0.86 2.56 -12.97
C ARG A 39 -0.37 1.52 -11.95
N ARG A 40 0.89 1.07 -12.04
CA ARG A 40 1.48 0.15 -11.07
C ARG A 40 1.53 0.75 -9.67
N VAL A 41 1.92 2.02 -9.56
CA VAL A 41 1.93 2.75 -8.29
C VAL A 41 0.51 2.83 -7.70
N ALA A 42 -0.50 3.17 -8.49
CA ALA A 42 -1.88 3.24 -8.02
C ALA A 42 -2.38 1.89 -7.46
N ILE A 43 -2.02 0.76 -8.09
CA ILE A 43 -2.36 -0.58 -7.60
C ILE A 43 -1.66 -0.87 -6.27
N LEU A 44 -0.38 -0.50 -6.14
CA LEU A 44 0.38 -0.66 -4.90
C LEU A 44 -0.19 0.18 -3.76
N GLU A 45 -0.55 1.44 -4.03
CA GLU A 45 -1.19 2.32 -3.06
C GLU A 45 -2.54 1.77 -2.59
N GLU A 46 -3.38 1.32 -3.52
CA GLU A 46 -4.68 0.69 -3.17
C GLU A 46 -4.48 -0.57 -2.33
N ALA A 47 -3.48 -1.40 -2.67
CA ALA A 47 -3.14 -2.58 -1.90
C ALA A 47 -2.60 -2.23 -0.49
N LEU A 48 -1.80 -1.17 -0.38
CA LEU A 48 -1.29 -0.69 0.90
C LEU A 48 -2.43 -0.20 1.79
N GLU A 49 -3.31 0.65 1.26
CA GLU A 49 -4.45 1.21 2.00
C GLU A 49 -5.39 0.10 2.52
N LYS A 50 -5.69 -0.89 1.67
CA LYS A 50 -6.49 -2.06 2.06
C LYS A 50 -5.85 -2.89 3.17
N ASN A 51 -4.52 -2.93 3.24
CA ASN A 51 -3.78 -3.64 4.28
C ASN A 51 -3.56 -2.80 5.54
N GLU A 52 -3.56 -1.47 5.45
CA GLU A 52 -3.47 -0.59 6.62
C GLU A 52 -4.76 -0.56 7.46
N GLU A 53 -5.94 -0.63 6.83
CA GLU A 53 -7.22 -0.68 7.55
C GLU A 53 -7.32 -1.80 8.61
N PRO A 54 -7.00 -3.07 8.32
CA PRO A 54 -7.04 -4.13 9.31
C PRO A 54 -5.94 -3.97 10.38
N VAL A 55 -4.81 -3.34 10.07
CA VAL A 55 -3.74 -3.04 11.04
C VAL A 55 -4.23 -2.02 12.06
N ARG A 56 -4.80 -0.90 11.61
CA ARG A 56 -5.37 0.13 12.50
C ARG A 56 -6.47 -0.42 13.42
N LYS A 57 -7.34 -1.30 12.89
CA LYS A 57 -8.38 -1.96 13.69
C LYS A 57 -7.78 -2.86 14.78
N ARG A 58 -6.72 -3.61 14.47
CA ARG A 58 -6.02 -4.48 15.46
C ARG A 58 -5.36 -3.67 16.55
N GLU A 59 -4.71 -2.55 16.20
CA GLU A 59 -4.09 -1.65 17.17
C GLU A 59 -5.12 -1.04 18.13
N LEU A 60 -6.28 -0.63 17.63
CA LEU A 60 -7.34 -0.08 18.46
C LEU A 60 -7.92 -1.10 19.44
N ILE A 61 -8.10 -2.36 18.99
CA ILE A 61 -8.52 -3.46 19.86
C ILE A 61 -7.47 -3.72 20.95
N ALA A 62 -6.20 -3.78 20.58
CA ALA A 62 -5.10 -4.01 21.53
C ALA A 62 -5.02 -2.90 22.59
N ALA A 63 -5.13 -1.63 22.17
CA ALA A 63 -5.15 -0.49 23.09
C ALA A 63 -6.35 -0.55 24.05
N THR A 64 -7.53 -0.91 23.54
CA THR A 64 -8.74 -1.04 24.36
C THR A 64 -8.61 -2.14 25.41
N LEU A 65 -8.07 -3.31 25.03
CA LEU A 65 -7.82 -4.42 25.96
C LEU A 65 -6.80 -4.04 27.04
N ALA A 66 -5.75 -3.31 26.68
CA ALA A 66 -4.75 -2.83 27.64
C ALA A 66 -5.39 -1.95 28.72
N ILE A 67 -6.22 -0.98 28.32
CA ILE A 67 -6.93 -0.08 29.25
C ILE A 67 -7.88 -0.88 30.16
N LEU A 68 -8.67 -1.80 29.60
CA LEU A 68 -9.57 -2.65 30.39
C LEU A 68 -8.82 -3.49 31.43
N SER A 69 -7.65 -4.02 31.07
CA SER A 69 -6.81 -4.77 32.00
C SER A 69 -6.36 -3.92 33.19
N ILE A 70 -5.98 -2.66 32.94
CA ILE A 70 -5.55 -1.73 33.98
C ILE A 70 -6.71 -1.42 34.93
N ILE A 71 -7.91 -1.17 34.38
CA ILE A 71 -9.11 -0.89 35.19
C ILE A 71 -9.44 -2.09 36.09
N LEU A 72 -9.37 -3.32 35.56
CA LEU A 72 -9.63 -4.53 36.33
C LEU A 72 -8.61 -4.71 37.46
N ILE A 73 -7.33 -4.45 37.22
CA ILE A 73 -6.28 -4.52 38.24
C ILE A 73 -6.56 -3.50 39.35
N ILE A 74 -6.87 -2.25 39.00
CA ILE A 74 -7.19 -1.21 39.99
C ILE A 74 -8.43 -1.61 40.81
N ALA A 75 -9.48 -2.08 40.15
CA ALA A 75 -10.70 -2.53 40.83
C ALA A 75 -10.43 -3.70 41.79
N ALA A 76 -9.60 -4.67 41.38
CA ALA A 76 -9.21 -5.80 42.21
C ALA A 76 -8.42 -5.36 43.45
N ILE A 77 -7.50 -4.39 43.29
CA ILE A 77 -6.77 -3.80 44.42
C ILE A 77 -7.75 -3.13 45.38
N VAL A 78 -8.66 -2.29 44.87
CA VAL A 78 -9.64 -1.57 45.70
C VAL A 78 -10.57 -2.51 46.45
N TYR A 79 -11.06 -3.60 45.82
CA TYR A 79 -11.94 -4.57 46.47
C TYR A 79 -11.24 -5.53 47.43
N SER A 80 -9.92 -5.72 47.28
CA SER A 80 -9.14 -6.60 48.16
C SER A 80 -8.73 -5.91 49.47
N PHE A 81 -8.89 -4.58 49.55
CA PHE A 81 -8.70 -3.77 50.75
C PHE A 81 -10.04 -3.40 51.39
#